data_AF-A0AAD7VJB2-F1
#
_entry.id   AF-A0AAD7VJB2-F1
#
_cell.length_a   1.000
_cell.length_b   1.000
_cell.length_c   1.000
_cell.angle_alpha   90.00
_cell.angle_beta   90.00
_cell.angle_gamma   90.00
#
_symmetry.space_group_name_H-M   'P 1'
#
loop_
_entity.id
_entity.type
_entity.pdbx_description
1 polymer ?
#
loop_
_entity_poly.entity_id
_entity_poly.type
_entity_poly.pdbx_seq_one_letter_code
_entity_poly.pdbx_strand_id
1 'polypeptide(L)'
;MAHRREKLLFLLYALCYALSTIAGKSYYEILQVPKGASDEQIKKAYRKLALKYHPDKNQGNEEANKRFAEISNAYEVLSDGEKRSIYDRHGEEGLKQHAASGGRGGGMGMNIQDIFSS
;
A
#
# COMPACT_ATOMS: atom_id res chain seq x y z
N MET A 1 -12.20 42.31 13.60
CA MET A 1 -11.00 41.43 13.64
C MET A 1 -11.31 39.93 13.56
N ALA A 2 -12.58 39.48 13.63
CA ALA A 2 -12.95 38.06 13.64
C ALA A 2 -12.72 37.31 12.31
N HIS A 3 -13.09 37.89 11.17
CA HIS A 3 -12.95 37.24 9.85
C HIS A 3 -11.52 36.89 9.43
N ARG A 4 -10.49 37.55 9.99
CA ARG A 4 -9.09 37.19 9.69
C ARG A 4 -8.67 35.91 10.41
N ARG A 5 -9.23 35.66 11.60
CA ARG A 5 -8.94 34.45 12.39
C ARG A 5 -9.61 33.22 11.78
N GLU A 6 -10.85 33.36 11.32
CA GLU A 6 -11.55 32.27 10.62
C GLU A 6 -10.85 31.90 9.32
N LYS A 7 -10.49 32.88 8.49
CA LYS A 7 -9.71 32.63 7.26
C LYS A 7 -8.34 32.01 7.54
N LEU A 8 -7.68 32.41 8.62
CA LEU A 8 -6.42 31.80 9.06
C LEU A 8 -6.62 30.36 9.53
N LEU A 9 -7.69 30.06 10.26
CA LEU A 9 -8.02 28.69 10.68
C LEU A 9 -8.39 27.81 9.47
N PHE A 10 -9.12 28.32 8.49
CA PHE A 10 -9.38 27.63 7.23
C PHE A 10 -8.10 27.40 6.42
N LEU A 11 -7.20 28.40 6.35
CA LEU A 11 -5.90 28.27 5.69
C LEU A 11 -5.00 27.26 6.40
N LEU A 12 -4.96 27.26 7.73
CA LEU A 12 -4.19 26.29 8.52
C LEU A 12 -4.76 24.88 8.36
N TYR A 13 -6.09 24.73 8.35
CA TYR A 13 -6.73 23.44 8.12
C TYR A 13 -6.46 22.91 6.70
N ALA A 14 -6.59 23.76 5.68
CA ALA A 14 -6.26 23.41 4.30
C ALA A 14 -4.76 23.10 4.11
N LEU A 15 -3.88 23.84 4.78
CA LEU A 15 -2.43 23.61 4.77
C LEU A 15 -2.08 22.29 5.47
N CYS A 16 -2.67 21.99 6.63
CA CYS A 16 -2.50 20.71 7.31
C CYS A 16 -2.99 19.54 6.42
N TYR A 17 -4.14 19.69 5.77
CA TYR A 17 -4.64 18.69 4.81
C TYR A 17 -3.70 18.50 3.62
N ALA A 18 -3.16 19.60 3.06
CA ALA A 18 -2.22 19.52 1.95
C ALA A 18 -0.88 18.87 2.37
N LEU A 19 -0.35 19.20 3.54
CA LEU A 19 0.89 18.60 4.08
C LEU A 19 0.75 17.08 4.31
N SER A 20 -0.42 16.59 4.70
CA SER A 20 -0.67 15.15 4.85
C SER A 20 -0.63 14.36 3.53
N THR A 21 -0.73 15.01 2.37
CA THR A 21 -0.76 14.33 1.06
C THR A 21 0.62 14.13 0.42
N ILE A 22 1.69 14.69 1.02
CA ILE A 22 3.04 14.71 0.43
C ILE A 22 3.91 13.52 0.90
N ALA A 23 3.45 12.74 1.88
CA ALA A 23 4.11 11.48 2.24
C ALA A 23 3.76 10.38 1.23
N GLY A 24 4.77 9.71 0.67
CA GLY A 24 4.55 8.53 -0.18
C GLY A 24 3.69 7.49 0.54
N LYS A 25 2.74 6.89 -0.16
CA LYS A 25 1.77 5.95 0.44
C LYS A 25 2.50 4.73 0.99
N SER A 26 2.30 4.42 2.27
CA SER A 26 2.83 3.18 2.85
C SER A 26 2.10 1.94 2.32
N TYR A 27 2.72 0.76 2.41
CA TYR A 27 2.05 -0.50 2.03
C TYR A 27 0.80 -0.77 2.87
N TYR A 28 0.78 -0.33 4.13
CA TYR A 28 -0.39 -0.39 5.00
C TYR A 28 -1.53 0.48 4.48
N GLU A 29 -1.23 1.69 4.00
CA GLU A 29 -2.22 2.59 3.39
C GLU A 29 -2.73 2.08 2.05
N ILE A 30 -1.86 1.48 1.23
CA ILE A 30 -2.24 0.86 -0.04
C ILE A 30 -3.26 -0.27 0.20
N LEU A 31 -3.01 -1.12 1.20
CA LEU A 31 -3.95 -2.17 1.62
C LEU A 31 -5.10 -1.65 2.48
N GLN A 32 -5.12 -0.37 2.85
CA GLN A 32 -6.15 0.25 3.70
C GLN A 32 -6.29 -0.46 5.06
N VAL A 33 -5.17 -0.82 5.66
CA VAL A 33 -5.09 -1.45 6.98
C VAL A 33 -4.21 -0.62 7.92
N PRO A 34 -4.43 -0.65 9.25
CA PRO A 34 -3.56 0.04 10.19
C PRO A 34 -2.17 -0.62 10.26
N LYS A 35 -1.14 0.17 10.60
CA LYS A 35 0.17 -0.37 10.98
C LYS A 35 0.01 -1.27 12.21
N GLY A 36 0.43 -2.52 12.11
CA GLY A 36 0.19 -3.55 13.13
C GLY A 36 -1.02 -4.45 12.86
N ALA A 37 -1.66 -4.35 11.68
CA ALA A 37 -2.66 -5.33 11.25
C ALA A 37 -2.11 -6.76 11.29
N SER A 38 -2.98 -7.69 11.69
CA SER A 38 -2.69 -9.14 11.64
C SER A 38 -2.62 -9.64 10.21
N ASP A 39 -1.97 -10.78 10.00
CA ASP A 39 -1.82 -11.41 8.68
C ASP A 39 -3.19 -11.74 8.07
N GLU A 40 -4.17 -12.10 8.89
CA GLU A 40 -5.56 -12.31 8.46
C GLU A 40 -6.21 -11.03 7.93
N GLN A 41 -6.01 -9.90 8.61
CA GLN A 41 -6.52 -8.60 8.17
C GLN A 41 -5.86 -8.16 6.86
N ILE A 42 -4.55 -8.36 6.73
CA ILE A 42 -3.78 -8.08 5.51
C ILE A 42 -4.30 -8.93 4.35
N LYS A 43 -4.43 -10.26 4.54
CA LYS A 43 -4.97 -11.18 3.53
C LYS A 43 -6.39 -10.83 3.12
N LYS A 44 -7.25 -10.49 4.09
CA LYS A 44 -8.65 -10.09 3.84
C LYS A 44 -8.73 -8.80 3.03
N ALA A 45 -7.91 -7.81 3.38
CA ALA A 45 -7.86 -6.53 2.67
C ALA A 45 -7.34 -6.70 1.24
N TYR A 46 -6.27 -7.48 1.06
CA TYR A 46 -5.75 -7.83 -0.27
C TYR A 46 -6.83 -8.46 -1.14
N ARG A 47 -7.52 -9.52 -0.68
CA ARG A 47 -8.58 -10.18 -1.47
C ARG A 47 -9.67 -9.20 -1.90
N LYS A 48 -10.12 -8.31 -1.00
CA LYS A 48 -11.15 -7.32 -1.30
C LYS A 48 -10.69 -6.34 -2.38
N LEU A 49 -9.46 -5.84 -2.27
CA LEU A 49 -8.90 -4.86 -3.20
C LEU A 49 -8.51 -5.49 -4.54
N ALA A 50 -7.95 -6.70 -4.53
CA ALA A 50 -7.60 -7.45 -5.72
C ALA A 50 -8.85 -7.76 -6.58
N LEU A 51 -9.99 -8.13 -5.97
CA LEU A 51 -11.25 -8.29 -6.70
C LEU A 51 -11.75 -6.97 -7.31
N LYS A 52 -11.60 -5.86 -6.58
CA LYS A 52 -12.06 -4.55 -7.02
C LYS A 52 -11.25 -4.03 -8.22
N TYR A 53 -9.94 -4.20 -8.18
CA TYR A 53 -9.01 -3.69 -9.19
C TYR A 53 -8.53 -4.77 -10.17
N HIS A 54 -9.16 -5.95 -10.19
CA HIS A 54 -8.75 -7.04 -11.07
C HIS A 54 -8.75 -6.60 -12.54
N PRO A 55 -7.72 -6.92 -13.35
CA PRO A 55 -7.60 -6.48 -14.74
C PRO A 55 -8.75 -6.97 -15.62
N ASP A 56 -9.25 -8.18 -15.36
CA ASP A 56 -10.41 -8.74 -16.09
C ASP A 56 -11.68 -7.89 -15.96
N LYS A 57 -11.92 -7.29 -14.78
CA LYS A 57 -13.09 -6.43 -14.52
C LYS A 57 -12.85 -4.97 -14.92
N ASN A 58 -11.60 -4.59 -15.17
CA ASN A 58 -11.16 -3.21 -15.40
C ASN A 58 -10.33 -3.10 -16.68
N GLN A 59 -10.74 -3.80 -17.74
CA GLN A 59 -10.01 -3.84 -19.00
C GLN A 59 -9.86 -2.42 -19.59
N GLY A 60 -8.65 -2.08 -20.03
CA GLY A 60 -8.33 -0.75 -20.56
C GLY A 60 -8.21 0.38 -19.52
N ASN A 61 -8.37 0.09 -18.23
CA ASN A 61 -8.17 1.08 -17.16
C ASN A 61 -6.74 0.98 -16.59
N GLU A 62 -5.85 1.85 -17.09
CA GLU A 62 -4.46 1.90 -16.64
C GLU A 62 -4.30 2.22 -15.15
N GLU A 63 -5.17 3.08 -14.59
CA GLU A 63 -5.13 3.40 -13.16
C GLU A 63 -5.51 2.17 -12.32
N ALA A 64 -6.50 1.37 -12.76
CA ALA A 64 -6.84 0.13 -12.08
C ALA A 64 -5.67 -0.87 -12.12
N ASN A 65 -4.99 -1.00 -13.25
CA ASN A 65 -3.80 -1.84 -13.38
C ASN A 65 -2.66 -1.38 -12.47
N LYS A 66 -2.40 -0.07 -12.42
CA LYS A 66 -1.39 0.51 -11.53
C LYS A 66 -1.74 0.25 -10.07
N ARG A 67 -2.99 0.47 -9.68
CA ARG A 67 -3.49 0.15 -8.33
C ARG A 67 -3.33 -1.32 -8.00
N PHE A 68 -3.67 -2.20 -8.95
CA PHE A 68 -3.55 -3.64 -8.77
C PHE A 68 -2.09 -4.06 -8.52
N ALA A 69 -1.14 -3.48 -9.27
CA ALA A 69 0.28 -3.71 -9.05
C ALA A 69 0.75 -3.19 -7.67
N GLU A 70 0.34 -1.98 -7.27
CA GLU A 70 0.62 -1.42 -5.95
C GLU A 70 0.09 -2.33 -4.83
N ILE A 71 -1.16 -2.80 -4.93
CA ILE A 71 -1.82 -3.71 -3.98
C ILE A 71 -1.07 -5.04 -3.89
N SER A 72 -0.65 -5.59 -5.03
CA SER A 72 0.07 -6.87 -5.07
C SER A 72 1.45 -6.78 -4.43
N ASN A 73 2.21 -5.72 -4.72
CA ASN A 73 3.50 -5.48 -4.09
C ASN A 73 3.37 -5.28 -2.57
N ALA A 74 2.39 -4.47 -2.14
CA ALA A 74 2.12 -4.25 -0.72
C ALA A 74 1.80 -5.56 0.02
N TYR A 75 1.00 -6.44 -0.59
CA TYR A 75 0.70 -7.75 0.00
C TYR A 75 1.92 -8.67 0.03
N GLU A 76 2.73 -8.71 -1.02
CA GLU A 76 3.95 -9.54 -1.06
C GLU A 76 4.89 -9.19 0.10
N VAL A 77 5.06 -7.91 0.39
CA VAL A 77 5.92 -7.44 1.48
C VAL A 77 5.28 -7.69 2.84
N LEU A 78 4.00 -7.35 3.01
CA LEU A 78 3.35 -7.40 4.33
C LEU A 78 2.91 -8.80 4.75
N SER A 79 2.78 -9.75 3.82
CA SER A 79 2.45 -11.15 4.12
C SER A 79 3.67 -12.00 4.51
N ASP A 80 4.87 -11.55 4.16
CA ASP A 80 6.13 -12.20 4.54
C ASP A 80 6.71 -11.53 5.79
N GLY A 81 6.88 -12.29 6.87
CA GLY A 81 7.34 -11.76 8.15
C GLY A 81 8.75 -11.15 8.10
N GLU A 82 9.65 -11.68 7.25
CA GLU A 82 11.00 -11.16 7.07
C GLU A 82 10.96 -9.84 6.28
N LYS A 83 10.28 -9.83 5.12
CA LYS A 83 10.12 -8.62 4.30
C LYS A 83 9.39 -7.53 5.07
N ARG A 84 8.33 -7.85 5.79
CA ARG A 84 7.59 -6.91 6.65
C ARG A 84 8.50 -6.32 7.73
N SER A 85 9.32 -7.14 8.39
CA SER A 85 10.26 -6.67 9.40
C SER A 85 11.33 -5.74 8.81
N ILE A 86 11.82 -6.03 7.61
CA ILE A 86 12.76 -5.15 6.90
C ILE A 86 12.09 -3.84 6.52
N TYR A 87 10.88 -3.90 5.94
CA TYR A 87 10.10 -2.72 5.57
C TYR A 87 9.78 -1.84 6.78
N ASP A 88 9.37 -2.42 7.91
CA ASP A 88 9.03 -1.69 9.12
C ASP A 88 10.25 -0.98 9.74
N ARG A 89 11.46 -1.53 9.56
CA ARG A 89 12.72 -0.97 10.08
C ARG A 89 13.42 0.00 9.13
N HIS A 90 13.39 -0.28 7.83
CA HIS A 90 14.25 0.35 6.83
C HIS A 90 13.48 0.90 5.62
N GLY A 91 12.15 0.76 5.58
CA GLY A 91 11.31 1.18 4.46
C GLY A 91 11.59 0.40 3.17
N GLU A 92 11.19 0.98 2.04
CA GLU A 92 11.38 0.36 0.72
C GLU A 92 12.85 0.22 0.34
N GLU A 93 13.72 1.13 0.80
CA GLU A 93 15.16 1.07 0.52
C GLU A 93 15.81 -0.17 1.14
N GLY A 94 15.38 -0.57 2.35
CA GLY A 94 15.82 -1.81 2.97
C GLY A 94 15.42 -3.06 2.18
N LEU A 95 14.22 -3.06 1.58
CA LEU A 95 13.78 -4.15 0.71
C LEU A 95 14.61 -4.25 -0.56
N LYS A 96 14.93 -3.11 -1.20
CA LYS A 96 15.78 -3.07 -2.39
C LYS A 96 17.18 -3.61 -2.10
N GLN A 97 17.76 -3.24 -0.96
CA GLN A 97 19.08 -3.75 -0.53
C GLN A 97 19.03 -5.25 -0.24
N HIS A 98 17.98 -5.73 0.41
CA HIS A 98 17.79 -7.16 0.68
C HIS A 98 17.59 -7.99 -0.61
N ALA A 99 16.89 -7.43 -1.60
CA ALA A 99 16.76 -8.06 -2.92
C ALA A 99 18.10 -8.08 -3.68
N ALA A 100 18.89 -7.01 -3.60
CA ALA A 100 20.20 -6.91 -4.26
C ALA A 100 21.28 -7.81 -3.62
N SER A 101 21.17 -8.14 -2.34
CA SER A 101 22.12 -9.01 -1.62
C SER A 101 21.85 -10.51 -1.77
N GLY A 102 20.93 -10.91 -2.66
CA GLY A 102 20.61 -12.32 -2.90
C GLY A 102 19.59 -12.91 -1.93
N GLY A 103 18.84 -12.07 -1.20
CA GLY A 103 17.64 -12.50 -0.50
C GLY A 103 16.71 -13.24 -1.48
N ARG A 104 16.09 -14.34 -1.03
CA ARG A 104 15.12 -15.13 -1.80
C ARG A 104 13.89 -14.26 -2.12
N GLY A 105 13.99 -13.46 -3.18
CA GLY A 105 12.99 -12.49 -3.60
C GLY A 105 12.92 -12.42 -5.12
N GLY A 106 12.97 -13.59 -5.77
CA GLY A 106 12.79 -13.70 -7.21
C GLY A 106 11.32 -13.57 -7.59
N GLY A 107 10.93 -12.37 -8.01
CA GLY A 107 10.07 -12.14 -9.17
C GLY A 107 8.61 -12.65 -9.14
N MET A 108 7.71 -11.68 -9.28
CA MET A 108 6.61 -11.74 -10.24
C MET A 108 5.50 -12.78 -9.95
N GLY A 109 4.52 -12.34 -9.16
CA GLY A 109 3.15 -12.84 -9.26
C GLY A 109 2.90 -14.17 -8.55
N MET A 110 2.64 -14.10 -7.24
CA MET A 110 1.73 -15.06 -6.61
C MET A 110 0.45 -15.12 -7.47
N ASN A 111 0.16 -16.27 -8.05
CA ASN A 111 -1.00 -16.44 -8.91
C ASN A 111 -2.27 -16.14 -8.09
N ILE A 112 -2.98 -15.11 -8.53
CA ILE A 112 -4.24 -14.66 -7.96
C ILE A 112 -5.24 -15.82 -7.83
N GLN A 113 -5.23 -16.74 -8.80
CA GLN A 113 -6.05 -17.95 -8.76
C GLN A 113 -5.83 -18.80 -7.50
N ASP A 114 -4.61 -18.91 -6.99
CA ASP A 114 -4.31 -19.80 -5.86
C ASP A 114 -4.81 -19.21 -4.52
N ILE A 115 -4.82 -17.87 -4.41
CA ILE A 115 -5.30 -17.15 -3.21
C ILE A 115 -6.82 -16.97 -3.16
N PHE A 116 -7.52 -17.06 -4.30
CA PHE A 116 -8.98 -17.07 -4.36
C PHE A 116 -9.59 -18.49 -4.33
N SER A 117 -8.77 -19.53 -4.54
CA SER A 117 -9.21 -20.93 -4.52
C SER A 117 -8.97 -21.63 -3.16
N SER A 118 -8.30 -20.97 -2.20
CA SER A 118 -7.98 -21.50 -0.86
C SER A 118 -8.76 -20.83 0.27
#